data_AF-A0A935F7W9-F1
#
_entry.id   AF-A0A935F7W9-F1
#
_cell.length_a   1.000
_cell.length_b   1.000
_cell.length_c   1.000
_cell.angle_alpha   90.00
_cell.angle_beta   90.00
_cell.angle_gamma   90.00
#
_symmetry.space_group_name_H-M   'P 1'
#
loop_
_entity.id
_entity.type
_entity.pdbx_description
1 polymer ?
#
loop_
_entity_poly.entity_id
_entity_poly.type
_entity_poly.pdbx_seq_one_letter_code
_entity_poly.pdbx_strand_id
1 'polypeptide(L)'
;MSRYYSYLNTAENILQQYRGAEPFAAFIKKFFAGEKKYGSGDRKTISHLCYCYFRTVALFPESELQEQLVRGLFLCSDQPSPIISLVHPEWMEMIQKTPAEKLNFLSVTKSISAIFPFTSECSPDIDPEAFAVSHLSQPDLLSASDLVLKTSSGRSWKKRE
;
A
#
# COMPACT_ATOMS: atom_id res chain seq x y z
N MET A 1 11.82 11.60 -19.70
CA MET A 1 10.81 11.47 -18.63
C MET A 1 11.37 10.50 -17.58
N SER A 2 11.36 10.84 -16.29
CA SER A 2 11.93 9.99 -15.23
C SER A 2 11.21 8.62 -15.18
N ARG A 3 11.93 7.55 -14.87
CA ARG A 3 11.34 6.19 -14.75
C ARG A 3 10.16 6.14 -13.78
N TYR A 4 10.17 6.98 -12.75
CA TYR A 4 9.14 7.04 -11.73
C TYR A 4 7.81 7.62 -12.26
N TYR A 5 7.85 8.61 -13.15
CA TYR A 5 6.67 9.06 -13.88
C TYR A 5 6.11 7.95 -14.77
N SER A 6 6.97 7.14 -15.39
CA SER A 6 6.52 5.97 -16.17
C SER A 6 5.79 4.94 -15.30
N TYR A 7 6.22 4.73 -14.05
CA TYR A 7 5.51 3.86 -13.11
C TYR A 7 4.13 4.40 -12.72
N LEU A 8 4.01 5.72 -12.45
CA LEU A 8 2.73 6.36 -12.16
C LEU A 8 1.77 6.23 -13.36
N ASN A 9 2.23 6.60 -14.57
CA ASN A 9 1.44 6.48 -15.79
C ASN A 9 1.02 5.02 -16.05
N THR A 10 1.90 4.06 -15.77
CA THR A 10 1.56 2.64 -15.92
C THR A 10 0.52 2.20 -14.89
N ALA A 11 0.67 2.59 -13.63
CA ALA A 11 -0.29 2.27 -12.57
C ALA A 11 -1.67 2.86 -12.88
N GLU A 12 -1.71 4.12 -13.30
CA GLU A 12 -2.93 4.80 -13.74
C GLU A 12 -3.61 4.03 -14.88
N ASN A 13 -2.86 3.69 -15.93
CA ASN A 13 -3.36 2.92 -17.07
C ASN A 13 -3.91 1.54 -16.66
N ILE A 14 -3.23 0.84 -15.75
CA ILE A 14 -3.69 -0.45 -15.20
C ILE A 14 -5.04 -0.27 -14.49
N LEU A 15 -5.16 0.76 -13.64
CA LEU A 15 -6.39 1.04 -12.89
C LEU A 15 -7.55 1.45 -13.81
N GLN A 16 -7.28 2.24 -14.84
CA GLN A 16 -8.29 2.63 -15.84
C GLN A 16 -8.81 1.45 -16.67
N GLN A 17 -7.98 0.42 -16.90
CA GLN A 17 -8.37 -0.81 -17.60
C GLN A 17 -9.05 -1.84 -16.70
N TYR A 18 -8.81 -1.80 -15.39
CA TYR A 18 -9.38 -2.77 -14.46
C TYR A 18 -10.89 -2.57 -14.30
N ARG A 19 -11.68 -3.61 -14.59
CA ARG A 19 -13.15 -3.59 -14.53
C ARG A 19 -13.73 -4.41 -13.38
N GLY A 20 -12.89 -5.02 -12.54
CA GLY A 20 -13.36 -5.84 -11.41
C GLY A 20 -13.96 -7.20 -11.76
N ALA A 21 -13.83 -7.67 -13.02
CA ALA A 21 -14.36 -8.98 -13.45
C ALA A 21 -13.59 -10.18 -12.87
N GLU A 22 -12.36 -9.96 -12.42
CA GLU A 22 -11.52 -10.96 -11.74
C GLU A 22 -10.73 -10.29 -10.62
N PRO A 23 -10.17 -11.04 -9.65
CA PRO A 23 -9.31 -10.46 -8.62
C PRO A 23 -8.14 -9.68 -9.21
N PHE A 24 -7.85 -8.49 -8.67
CA PHE A 24 -6.80 -7.61 -9.19
C PHE A 24 -5.43 -8.29 -9.33
N ALA A 25 -5.07 -9.18 -8.39
CA ALA A 25 -3.83 -9.96 -8.44
C ALA A 25 -3.72 -10.84 -9.71
N ALA A 26 -4.83 -11.43 -10.16
CA ALA A 26 -4.87 -12.22 -11.38
C ALA A 26 -4.81 -11.32 -12.62
N PHE A 27 -5.57 -10.22 -12.62
CA PHE A 27 -5.59 -9.22 -13.68
C PHE A 27 -4.19 -8.62 -13.94
N ILE A 28 -3.53 -8.10 -12.90
CA ILE A 28 -2.24 -7.42 -13.05
C ILE A 28 -1.13 -8.39 -13.49
N LYS A 29 -1.23 -9.66 -13.10
CA LYS A 29 -0.32 -10.71 -13.58
C LYS A 29 -0.48 -10.94 -15.09
N LYS A 30 -1.71 -10.97 -15.60
CA LYS A 30 -1.98 -11.06 -17.05
C LYS A 30 -1.49 -9.82 -17.79
N PHE A 31 -1.72 -8.62 -17.24
CA PHE A 31 -1.21 -7.37 -17.79
C PHE A 31 0.31 -7.42 -18.00
N PHE A 32 1.08 -7.80 -16.96
CA PHE A 32 2.54 -7.90 -17.08
C PHE A 32 3.03 -9.05 -17.96
N ALA A 33 2.24 -10.12 -18.14
CA ALA A 33 2.58 -11.19 -19.06
C ALA A 33 2.48 -10.73 -20.54
N GLY A 34 1.54 -9.83 -20.84
CA GLY A 34 1.42 -9.17 -22.15
C GLY A 34 2.53 -8.16 -22.41
N GLU A 35 2.96 -7.43 -21.38
CA GLU A 35 3.95 -6.36 -21.48
C GLU A 35 5.34 -6.78 -20.97
N LYS A 36 6.14 -7.41 -21.84
CA LYS A 36 7.46 -7.99 -21.47
C LYS A 36 8.56 -6.98 -21.12
N LYS A 37 8.27 -5.68 -21.18
CA LYS A 37 9.24 -4.60 -20.88
C LYS A 37 9.50 -4.37 -19.39
N TYR A 38 8.62 -4.86 -18.51
CA TYR A 38 8.70 -4.60 -17.07
C TYR A 38 9.53 -5.65 -16.34
N GLY A 39 10.61 -5.22 -15.68
CA GLY A 39 11.44 -6.04 -14.81
C GLY A 39 10.72 -6.46 -13.51
N SER A 40 11.35 -7.31 -12.69
CA SER A 40 10.80 -7.69 -11.38
C SER A 40 10.60 -6.48 -10.45
N GLY A 41 11.57 -5.57 -10.39
CA GLY A 41 11.50 -4.34 -9.59
C GLY A 41 10.40 -3.38 -10.05
N ASP A 42 10.24 -3.21 -11.37
CA ASP A 42 9.18 -2.38 -11.95
C ASP A 42 7.81 -2.92 -11.57
N ARG A 43 7.60 -4.23 -11.78
CA ARG A 43 6.35 -4.92 -11.45
C ARG A 43 6.01 -4.79 -9.98
N LYS A 44 7.01 -4.94 -9.08
CA LYS A 44 6.81 -4.75 -7.64
C LYS A 44 6.37 -3.33 -7.31
N THR A 45 7.06 -2.33 -7.85
CA THR A 45 6.76 -0.91 -7.61
C THR A 45 5.38 -0.51 -8.13
N ILE A 46 5.06 -0.88 -9.37
CA ILE A 46 3.77 -0.58 -10.02
C ILE A 46 2.62 -1.28 -9.28
N SER A 47 2.80 -2.56 -8.91
CA SER A 47 1.79 -3.28 -8.13
C SER A 47 1.56 -2.62 -6.76
N HIS A 48 2.65 -2.22 -6.09
CA HIS A 48 2.58 -1.57 -4.79
C HIS A 48 1.78 -0.25 -4.86
N LEU A 49 2.04 0.60 -5.87
CA LEU A 49 1.24 1.80 -6.14
C LEU A 49 -0.26 1.48 -6.24
N CYS A 50 -0.63 0.48 -7.04
CA CYS A 50 -2.04 0.10 -7.22
C CYS A 50 -2.67 -0.39 -5.91
N TYR A 51 -1.94 -1.18 -5.11
CA TYR A 51 -2.45 -1.66 -3.84
C TYR A 51 -2.55 -0.57 -2.76
N CYS A 52 -1.66 0.43 -2.76
CA CYS A 52 -1.78 1.61 -1.91
C CYS A 52 -2.99 2.45 -2.30
N TYR A 53 -3.25 2.59 -3.61
CA TYR A 53 -4.46 3.22 -4.13
C TYR A 53 -5.73 2.54 -3.62
N PHE A 54 -5.86 1.21 -3.77
CA PHE A 54 -7.07 0.52 -3.33
C PHE A 54 -7.37 0.65 -1.83
N ARG A 55 -6.34 0.80 -1.00
CA ARG A 55 -6.49 1.02 0.45
C ARG A 55 -7.03 2.40 0.80
N THR A 56 -6.79 3.41 -0.04
CA THR A 56 -6.93 4.82 0.36
C THR A 56 -7.83 5.63 -0.57
N VAL A 57 -8.23 5.09 -1.71
CA VAL A 57 -9.05 5.79 -2.72
C VAL A 57 -10.32 6.41 -2.14
N ALA A 58 -10.95 5.76 -1.17
CA ALA A 58 -12.16 6.25 -0.51
C ALA A 58 -11.96 7.59 0.24
N LEU A 59 -10.72 7.93 0.60
CA LEU A 59 -10.38 9.19 1.27
C LEU A 59 -10.23 10.38 0.32
N PHE A 60 -10.03 10.11 -0.98
CA PHE A 60 -9.63 11.14 -1.95
C PHE A 60 -10.53 11.19 -3.20
N PRO A 61 -11.88 11.15 -3.07
CA PRO A 61 -12.77 11.03 -4.23
C PRO A 61 -12.66 12.18 -5.24
N GLU A 62 -12.26 13.37 -4.77
CA GLU A 62 -12.17 14.59 -5.59
C GLU A 62 -10.80 14.76 -6.29
N SER A 63 -9.82 13.93 -5.95
CA SER A 63 -8.46 14.03 -6.50
C SER A 63 -8.32 13.28 -7.82
N GLU A 64 -7.44 13.76 -8.70
CA GLU A 64 -7.09 13.03 -9.92
C GLU A 64 -6.41 11.69 -9.60
N LEU A 65 -6.51 10.71 -10.50
CA LEU A 65 -6.06 9.34 -10.25
C LEU A 65 -4.56 9.25 -9.90
N GLN A 66 -3.72 10.06 -10.54
CA GLN A 66 -2.28 10.12 -10.20
C GLN A 66 -2.05 10.68 -8.79
N GLU A 67 -2.78 11.71 -8.40
CA GLU A 67 -2.71 12.29 -7.06
C GLU A 67 -3.18 11.28 -6.00
N GLN A 68 -4.25 10.53 -6.28
CA GLN A 68 -4.73 9.44 -5.42
C GLN A 68 -3.66 8.35 -5.24
N LEU A 69 -2.93 7.99 -6.30
CA LEU A 69 -1.82 7.03 -6.25
C LEU A 69 -0.69 7.51 -5.32
N VAL A 70 -0.27 8.77 -5.46
CA VAL A 70 0.85 9.32 -4.67
C VAL A 70 0.43 9.52 -3.20
N ARG A 71 -0.78 9.99 -2.94
CA ARG A 71 -1.34 10.09 -1.57
C ARG A 71 -1.45 8.73 -0.90
N GLY A 72 -1.94 7.72 -1.63
CA GLY A 72 -2.00 6.36 -1.13
C GLY A 72 -0.63 5.81 -0.78
N LEU A 73 0.37 6.03 -1.64
CA LEU A 73 1.76 5.62 -1.37
C LEU A 73 2.33 6.32 -0.13
N PHE A 74 2.07 7.61 0.04
CA PHE A 74 2.54 8.38 1.19
C PHE A 74 1.90 7.92 2.52
N LEU A 75 0.61 7.63 2.51
CA LEU A 75 -0.09 7.10 3.68
C LEU A 75 0.36 5.68 4.04
N CYS A 76 0.67 4.85 3.04
CA CYS A 76 1.03 3.45 3.24
C CYS A 76 2.54 3.19 3.42
N SER A 77 3.39 4.22 3.35
CA SER A 77 4.85 4.09 3.41
C SER A 77 5.42 4.87 4.59
N ASP A 78 6.23 4.21 5.41
CA ASP A 78 7.08 4.79 6.44
C ASP A 78 8.52 5.05 5.95
N GLN A 79 8.84 4.60 4.73
CA GLN A 79 10.15 4.77 4.10
C GLN A 79 10.13 5.85 3.01
N PRO A 80 11.26 6.56 2.81
CA PRO A 80 11.48 7.45 1.68
C PRO A 80 11.19 6.77 0.34
N SER A 81 10.33 7.38 -0.47
CA SER A 81 10.03 6.89 -1.83
C SER A 81 10.56 7.87 -2.87
N PRO A 82 11.30 7.40 -3.88
CA PRO A 82 11.72 8.24 -5.01
C PRO A 82 10.55 8.85 -5.79
N ILE A 83 9.38 8.22 -5.76
CA ILE A 83 8.16 8.74 -6.40
C ILE A 83 7.65 9.95 -5.62
N ILE A 84 7.58 9.86 -4.28
CA ILE A 84 7.15 10.96 -3.42
C ILE A 84 8.13 12.13 -3.55
N SER A 85 9.43 11.86 -3.43
CA SER A 85 10.46 12.90 -3.59
C SER A 85 10.44 13.62 -4.95
N LEU A 86 9.92 12.96 -5.98
CA LEU A 86 9.85 13.53 -7.33
C LEU A 86 8.59 14.39 -7.54
N VAL A 87 7.45 13.98 -6.98
CA VAL A 87 6.15 14.65 -7.19
C VAL A 87 5.88 15.68 -6.10
N HIS A 88 6.14 15.32 -4.83
CA HIS A 88 5.92 16.12 -3.64
C HIS A 88 7.14 16.06 -2.70
N PRO A 89 8.27 16.71 -3.05
CA PRO A 89 9.46 16.72 -2.22
C PRO A 89 9.20 17.23 -0.79
N GLU A 90 8.22 18.12 -0.62
CA GLU A 90 7.80 18.67 0.68
C GLU A 90 7.14 17.62 1.60
N TRP A 91 6.66 16.49 1.08
CA TRP A 91 6.07 15.43 1.90
C TRP A 91 7.12 14.57 2.60
N MET A 92 8.38 14.66 2.16
CA MET A 92 9.47 13.82 2.68
C MET A 92 9.69 14.00 4.18
N GLU A 93 9.47 15.20 4.71
CA GLU A 93 9.58 15.50 6.15
C GLU A 93 8.47 14.83 6.99
N MET A 94 7.37 14.47 6.34
CA MET A 94 6.19 13.88 6.98
C MET A 94 6.14 12.34 6.83
N ILE A 95 7.09 11.72 6.12
CA ILE A 95 7.07 10.27 5.83
C ILE A 95 7.12 9.42 7.09
N GLN A 96 7.91 9.80 8.09
CA GLN A 96 8.06 9.05 9.35
C GLN A 96 7.02 9.40 10.41
N LYS A 97 6.08 10.30 10.08
CA LYS A 97 5.00 10.69 10.98
C LYS A 97 3.92 9.62 11.05
N THR A 98 3.12 9.69 12.12
CA THR A 98 2.01 8.78 12.33
C THR A 98 0.95 8.93 11.21
N PRO A 99 0.14 7.90 10.94
CA PRO A 99 -0.94 8.00 9.95
C PRO A 99 -1.89 9.17 10.22
N ALA A 100 -2.20 9.45 11.49
CA ALA A 100 -3.06 10.58 11.88
C ALA A 100 -2.43 11.94 11.49
N GLU A 101 -1.14 12.15 11.75
CA GLU A 101 -0.43 13.37 11.34
C GLU A 101 -0.39 13.51 9.82
N LYS A 102 -0.20 12.42 9.08
CA LYS A 102 -0.21 12.42 7.61
C LYS A 102 -1.59 12.76 7.04
N LEU A 103 -2.66 12.22 7.63
CA LEU A 103 -4.03 12.52 7.22
C LEU A 103 -4.39 13.99 7.45
N ASN A 104 -3.97 14.55 8.59
CA ASN A 104 -4.12 15.96 8.89
C ASN A 104 -3.33 16.83 7.89
N PHE A 105 -2.09 16.45 7.59
CA PHE A 105 -1.25 17.14 6.61
C PHE A 105 -1.88 17.16 5.21
N LEU A 106 -2.49 16.06 4.78
CA LEU A 106 -3.20 15.98 3.50
C LEU A 106 -4.57 16.68 3.49
N SER A 107 -4.98 17.27 4.63
CA SER A 107 -6.27 17.94 4.83
C SER A 107 -7.47 17.05 4.43
N VAL A 108 -7.40 15.77 4.82
CA VAL A 108 -8.47 14.80 4.49
C VAL A 108 -9.76 15.17 5.23
N THR A 109 -10.83 15.39 4.47
CA THR A 109 -12.16 15.76 5.02
C THR A 109 -13.01 14.54 5.38
N LYS A 110 -12.70 13.38 4.80
CA LYS A 110 -13.40 12.11 5.07
C LYS A 110 -12.90 11.49 6.37
N SER A 111 -13.81 10.82 7.08
CA SER A 111 -13.42 9.97 8.20
C SER A 111 -12.52 8.84 7.71
N ILE A 112 -11.49 8.50 8.49
CA ILE A 112 -10.59 7.39 8.19
C ILE A 112 -11.32 6.05 8.05
N SER A 113 -12.44 5.90 8.76
CA SER A 113 -13.33 4.73 8.67
C SER A 113 -13.85 4.49 7.25
N ALA A 114 -13.79 5.48 6.35
CA ALA A 114 -14.12 5.28 4.93
C ALA A 114 -13.18 4.28 4.22
N ILE A 115 -11.99 4.01 4.76
CA ILE A 115 -11.09 2.95 4.28
C ILE A 115 -11.76 1.56 4.40
N PHE A 116 -12.57 1.35 5.44
CA PHE A 116 -13.24 0.08 5.70
C PHE A 116 -14.76 0.29 5.81
N PRO A 117 -15.53 0.08 4.73
CA PRO A 117 -16.95 0.45 4.69
C PRO A 117 -17.87 -0.42 5.58
N PHE A 118 -17.39 -1.56 6.08
CA PHE A 118 -18.19 -2.49 6.88
C PHE A 118 -18.00 -2.30 8.39
N THR A 119 -17.78 -1.07 8.85
CA THR A 119 -17.60 -0.78 10.28
C THR A 119 -18.78 -1.22 11.14
N SER A 120 -20.01 -1.25 10.59
CA SER A 120 -21.21 -1.73 11.28
C SER A 120 -21.21 -3.24 11.53
N GLU A 121 -20.42 -4.00 10.78
CA GLU A 121 -20.31 -5.45 10.88
C GLU A 121 -19.16 -5.89 11.81
N CYS A 122 -18.42 -4.92 12.38
CA CYS A 122 -17.37 -5.19 13.35
C CYS A 122 -17.96 -5.70 14.67
N SER A 123 -17.25 -6.63 15.32
CA SER A 123 -17.56 -7.03 16.70
C SER A 123 -17.56 -5.80 17.63
N PRO A 124 -18.38 -5.75 18.68
CA PRO A 124 -18.43 -4.62 19.62
C PRO A 124 -17.08 -4.27 20.26
N ASP A 125 -16.16 -5.23 20.35
CA ASP A 125 -14.83 -5.05 20.94
C ASP A 125 -13.80 -4.41 19.99
N ILE A 126 -14.14 -4.25 18.70
CA ILE A 126 -13.24 -3.70 17.69
C ILE A 126 -13.45 -2.19 17.60
N ASP A 127 -12.40 -1.41 17.83
CA ASP A 127 -12.35 0.01 17.48
C ASP A 127 -12.26 0.17 15.95
N PRO A 128 -13.30 0.72 15.29
CA PRO A 128 -13.32 0.84 13.83
C PRO A 128 -12.25 1.78 13.28
N GLU A 129 -11.89 2.83 14.02
CA GLU A 129 -10.87 3.79 13.57
C GLU A 129 -9.48 3.17 13.64
N ALA A 130 -9.14 2.53 14.76
CA ALA A 130 -7.88 1.80 14.90
C ALA A 130 -7.78 0.68 13.84
N PHE A 131 -8.88 -0.02 13.57
CA PHE A 131 -8.94 -1.02 12.51
C PHE A 131 -8.71 -0.41 11.12
N ALA A 132 -9.34 0.73 10.81
CA ALA A 132 -9.11 1.45 9.55
C ALA A 132 -7.66 1.92 9.41
N VAL A 133 -7.04 2.48 10.47
CA VAL A 133 -5.60 2.86 10.48
C VAL A 133 -4.72 1.64 10.14
N SER A 134 -5.04 0.46 10.68
CA SER A 134 -4.24 -0.75 10.48
C SER A 134 -4.14 -1.17 9.00
N HIS A 135 -5.08 -0.75 8.15
CA HIS A 135 -5.02 -1.04 6.71
C HIS A 135 -3.91 -0.27 6.00
N LEU A 136 -3.44 0.85 6.58
CA LEU A 136 -2.36 1.67 6.03
C LEU A 136 -0.98 1.07 6.28
N SER A 137 -0.84 0.14 7.23
CA SER A 137 0.40 -0.59 7.46
C SER A 137 0.31 -2.01 6.90
N GLN A 138 1.37 -2.46 6.23
CA GLN A 138 1.49 -3.88 5.92
C GLN A 138 1.90 -4.61 7.21
N PRO A 139 1.16 -5.65 7.64
CA PRO A 139 1.61 -6.45 8.78
C PRO A 139 2.92 -7.15 8.43
N ASP A 140 3.83 -7.23 9.40
CA ASP A 140 5.06 -7.98 9.25
C ASP A 140 4.72 -9.43 8.96
N LEU A 141 5.06 -9.87 7.73
CA LEU A 141 5.00 -11.26 7.37
C LEU A 141 6.11 -11.96 8.16
N LEU A 142 5.76 -12.48 9.34
CA LEU A 142 6.64 -13.36 10.09
C LEU A 142 7.00 -14.51 9.15
N SER A 143 8.25 -14.54 8.70
CA SER A 143 8.79 -15.71 8.05
C SER A 143 8.83 -16.83 9.09
N ALA A 144 8.70 -18.10 8.71
CA ALA A 144 8.72 -19.21 9.67
C ALA A 144 10.01 -19.25 10.52
N SER A 145 11.07 -18.54 10.13
CA SER A 145 12.27 -18.30 10.94
C SER A 145 12.07 -17.37 12.15
N ASP A 146 11.05 -16.53 12.13
CA ASP A 146 10.74 -15.56 13.20
C ASP A 146 9.91 -16.22 14.32
N LEU A 147 9.34 -17.39 14.05
CA LEU A 147 8.71 -18.28 15.05
C LEU A 147 9.76 -19.16 15.75
N VAL A 148 10.84 -18.57 16.26
CA VAL A 148 11.54 -19.17 17.41
C VAL A 148 10.69 -18.84 18.63
N LEU A 149 9.58 -19.56 18.78
CA LEU A 149 8.97 -19.73 20.08
C LEU A 149 10.08 -20.22 21.01
N LYS A 150 10.38 -19.44 22.05
CA LYS A 150 11.17 -19.89 23.19
C LYS A 150 10.44 -21.04 23.87
N THR A 151 10.46 -22.23 23.27
CA THR A 151 10.17 -23.46 23.98
C THR A 151 11.37 -23.71 24.87
N SER A 152 11.13 -23.79 26.17
CA SER A 152 12.07 -24.04 27.25
C SER A 152 12.76 -25.42 27.21
N SER A 153 12.87 -26.04 26.05
CA SER A 153 13.60 -27.29 25.84
C SER A 153 14.76 -27.06 24.88
N GLY A 154 15.97 -26.94 25.43
CA GLY A 154 17.21 -26.72 24.69
C GLY A 154 17.55 -27.85 23.73
N ARG A 155 16.97 -27.84 22.53
CA ARG A 155 17.41 -28.68 21.41
C ARG A 155 17.61 -27.82 20.17
N SER A 156 18.88 -27.52 19.92
CA SER A 156 19.38 -26.87 18.72
C SER A 156 19.32 -27.85 17.55
N TRP A 157 18.62 -27.48 16.47
CA TRP A 157 18.69 -28.20 15.20
C TRP A 157 19.69 -27.50 14.28
N LYS A 158 20.83 -28.17 14.03
CA LYS A 158 21.79 -27.74 13.00
C LYS A 158 21.18 -27.97 11.61
N LYS A 159 21.18 -26.92 10.80
CA LYS A 159 20.89 -26.94 9.36
C LYS A 159 21.89 -27.88 8.69
N ARG A 160 21.43 -28.89 7.96
CA ARG A 160 22.27 -29.62 7.00
C ARG A 160 22.26 -28.81 5.70
N GLU A 161 23.45 -28.51 5.22
CA GLU A 161 23.72 -28.04 3.84
C GLU A 161 23.46 -29.16 2.83
#